data_AF-A0A940CTS0-F1
#
_entry.id   AF-A0A940CTS0-F1
#
_cell.length_a   1.000
_cell.length_b   1.000
_cell.length_c   1.000
_cell.angle_alpha   90.00
_cell.angle_beta   90.00
_cell.angle_gamma   90.00
#
_symmetry.space_group_name_H-M   'P 1'
#
loop_
_entity.id
_entity.type
_entity.pdbx_description
1 polymer ?
#
loop_
_entity_poly.entity_id
_entity_poly.type
_entity_poly.pdbx_seq_one_letter_code
_entity_poly.pdbx_strand_id
1 'polypeptide(L)' 'MMFFFMLGFIFIVWYLLKDENILKKLRIFQNDGDDAKSKALKILNEKFANDEISEEEYLRRKKLIEQ' A
#
# COMPACT_ATOMS: atom_id res chain seq x y z
N MET A 1 -35.00 -12.98 -21.95
CA MET A 1 -33.75 -12.50 -22.58
C MET A 1 -32.88 -11.70 -21.60
N MET A 2 -33.33 -10.61 -20.98
CA MET A 2 -32.50 -9.79 -20.07
C MET A 2 -31.96 -10.52 -18.82
N PHE A 3 -32.72 -11.49 -18.28
CA PHE A 3 -32.34 -12.21 -17.05
C PHE A 3 -31.08 -13.08 -17.21
N PHE A 4 -30.86 -13.65 -18.40
CA PHE A 4 -29.69 -14.47 -18.69
C PHE A 4 -28.39 -13.64 -18.80
N PHE A 5 -28.49 -12.41 -19.33
CA PHE A 5 -27.36 -11.48 -19.35
C PHE A 5 -26.97 -11.04 -17.94
N MET A 6 -27.95 -10.81 -17.06
CA MET A 6 -27.70 -10.45 -15.67
C MET A 6 -27.02 -11.59 -14.90
N LEU A 7 -27.51 -12.84 -15.06
CA LEU A 7 -26.88 -14.03 -14.47
C LEU A 7 -25.45 -14.25 -15.01
N GLY A 8 -25.24 -14.06 -16.32
CA GLY A 8 -23.92 -14.14 -16.94
C GLY A 8 -22.95 -13.09 -16.38
N PHE A 9 -23.40 -11.84 -16.22
CA PHE A 9 -22.60 -10.77 -15.65
C PHE A 9 -22.19 -11.07 -14.20
N ILE A 10 -23.11 -11.58 -13.39
CA ILE A 10 -22.83 -11.98 -12.00
C ILE A 10 -21.78 -13.10 -11.95
N PHE A 11 -21.87 -14.10 -12.83
CA PHE A 11 -20.88 -15.16 -12.92
C PHE A 11 -19.49 -14.66 -13.36
N ILE A 12 -19.44 -13.72 -14.30
CA ILE A 12 -18.20 -13.10 -14.77
C ILE A 12 -17.53 -12.31 -13.64
N VAL A 13 -18.30 -11.47 -12.93
CA VAL A 13 -17.79 -10.71 -11.79
C VAL A 13 -17.32 -11.64 -10.67
N TRP A 14 -18.08 -12.70 -10.37
CA TRP A 14 -17.69 -13.69 -9.37
C TRP A 14 -16.41 -14.44 -9.77
N TYR A 15 -16.27 -14.81 -11.05
CA TYR A 15 -15.08 -15.48 -11.56
C TYR A 15 -13.84 -14.58 -11.49
N LEU A 16 -13.97 -13.29 -11.81
CA LEU A 16 -12.90 -12.30 -11.69
C LEU A 16 -12.50 -12.04 -10.23
N LEU A 17 -13.47 -12.00 -9.30
CA LEU A 17 -13.19 -11.80 -7.87
C LEU A 17 -12.59 -13.04 -7.19
N LYS A 18 -12.83 -14.24 -7.73
CA LYS A 18 -12.27 -15.49 -7.22
C LYS A 18 -10.78 -15.64 -7.51
N ASP A 19 -10.24 -14.86 -8.45
CA ASP A 19 -8.81 -14.89 -8.75
C ASP A 19 -8.02 -14.16 -7.65
N GLU A 20 -7.39 -14.94 -6.77
CA GLU A 20 -6.56 -14.44 -5.68
C GLU A 20 -5.40 -13.56 -6.18
N ASN A 21 -4.98 -13.69 -7.44
CA ASN A 21 -3.93 -12.85 -8.02
C ASN A 21 -4.40 -11.41 -8.24
N ILE A 22 -5.68 -11.20 -8.57
CA ILE A 22 -6.25 -9.85 -8.71
C ILE A 22 -6.36 -9.18 -7.34
N LEU A 23 -6.79 -9.92 -6.31
CA LEU A 23 -6.81 -9.45 -4.93
C LEU A 23 -5.40 -9.10 -4.42
N LYS A 24 -4.39 -9.95 -4.69
CA LYS A 24 -2.99 -9.64 -4.34
C LYS A 24 -2.47 -8.41 -5.08
N LYS A 25 -2.76 -8.27 -6.38
CA LYS A 25 -2.33 -7.11 -7.17
C LYS A 25 -2.99 -5.82 -6.67
N LEU A 26 -4.29 -5.84 -6.37
CA LEU A 26 -4.99 -4.71 -5.77
C LEU A 26 -4.47 -4.36 -4.36
N ARG A 27 -4.09 -5.37 -3.57
CA ARG A 27 -3.49 -5.17 -2.24
C ARG A 27 -2.09 -4.57 -2.33
N ILE A 28 -1.29 -4.93 -3.33
CA ILE A 28 0.02 -4.31 -3.61
C ILE A 28 -0.15 -2.84 -4.01
N PHE A 29 -1.07 -2.54 -4.94
CA PHE A 29 -1.35 -1.16 -5.36
C PHE A 29 -1.96 -0.29 -4.24
N GLN A 30 -2.72 -0.86 -3.30
CA GLN A 30 -3.17 -0.14 -2.11
C GLN A 30 -2.04 0.05 -1.07
N ASN A 31 -1.08 -0.87 -0.99
CA ASN A 31 0.02 -0.78 -0.04
C ASN A 31 1.11 0.21 -0.48
N ASP A 32 1.22 0.57 -1.77
CA ASP A 32 2.30 1.48 -2.23
C ASP A 32 2.26 2.85 -1.53
N GLY A 33 1.09 3.33 -1.11
CA GLY A 33 0.93 4.55 -0.32
C GLY A 33 1.46 4.42 1.12
N ASP A 34 1.23 3.28 1.77
CA ASP A 34 1.76 2.95 3.10
C ASP A 34 3.24 2.55 3.05
N ASP A 35 3.67 1.94 1.94
CA ASP A 35 5.02 1.43 1.71
C ASP A 35 6.04 2.57 1.53
N ALA A 36 5.64 3.68 0.88
CA ALA A 36 6.50 4.85 0.76
C ALA A 36 6.79 5.52 2.12
N LYS A 37 5.76 5.64 2.97
CA LYS A 37 5.85 6.19 4.33
C LYS A 37 6.72 5.30 5.22
N SER A 38 6.47 3.98 5.15
CA SER A 38 7.25 2.92 5.79
C SER A 38 8.73 2.95 5.37
N LYS A 39 9.01 3.03 4.08
CA LYS A 39 10.38 3.11 3.54
C LYS A 39 11.09 4.39 3.97
N ALA A 40 10.41 5.54 3.92
CA ALA A 40 10.99 6.81 4.34
C ALA A 40 11.33 6.82 5.84
N LEU A 41 10.46 6.27 6.69
CA LEU A 41 10.74 6.06 8.12
C LEU A 41 11.92 5.12 8.35
N LYS A 42 12.01 4.03 7.58
CA LYS A 42 13.12 3.07 7.68
C LYS A 42 14.47 3.73 7.36
N ILE A 43 14.55 4.48 6.26
CA ILE A 43 15.77 5.22 5.87
C ILE A 43 16.13 6.27 6.93
N LEU A 44 15.13 6.97 7.47
CA LEU A 44 15.35 7.97 8.52
C LEU A 44 15.92 7.34 9.80
N ASN A 45 15.38 6.19 10.22
CA ASN A 45 15.89 5.44 11.37
C ASN A 45 17.33 4.96 11.16
N GLU A 46 17.65 4.49 9.95
CA GLU A 46 18.97 3.99 9.61
C GLU A 46 20.02 5.11 9.65
N LYS A 47 19.68 6.29 9.12
CA LYS A 47 20.53 7.50 9.22
C LYS A 47 20.79 7.94 10.66
N PHE A 48 19.76 7.88 11.52
CA PHE A 48 19.91 8.22 12.93
C PHE A 48 20.74 7.19 13.69
N ALA A 49 20.55 5.90 13.42
CA ALA A 49 21.32 4.82 14.03
C ALA A 49 22.81 4.86 13.64
N ASN A 50 23.13 5.41 12.47
CA ASN A 50 24.50 5.62 11.98
C ASN A 50 25.11 6.96 12.42
N ASP A 51 24.44 7.74 13.29
CA ASP A 51 24.86 9.10 13.69
C ASP A 51 25.06 10.07 12.51
N GLU A 52 24.43 9.81 11.34
CA GLU A 52 24.48 10.70 10.17
C GLU A 52 23.60 11.94 10.34
N ILE A 53 22.64 11.90 11.26
CA ILE A 53 21.71 13.00 11.57
C ILE A 53 21.55 13.14 13.08
N SER A 54 21.32 14.36 13.55
CA SER A 54 21.07 14.62 14.98
C SER A 54 19.65 14.22 15.41
N GLU A 55 19.45 14.05 16.72
CA GLU A 55 18.14 13.73 17.30
C GLU A 55 17.08 14.79 16.97
N GLU A 56 17.44 16.07 17.01
CA GLU A 56 16.54 17.17 16.64
C GLU A 56 16.09 17.06 15.17
N GLU A 57 17.03 16.75 14.29
CA GLU A 57 16.77 16.62 12.86
C GLU A 57 15.92 15.37 12.55
N TYR A 58 16.19 14.27 13.25
CA TYR A 58 15.40 13.06 13.21
C TYR A 58 13.95 13.31 13.61
N LEU A 59 13.71 13.95 14.76
CA LEU A 59 12.35 14.25 15.26
C LEU A 59 11.57 15.15 14.30
N ARG A 60 12.24 16.15 13.72
CA ARG A 60 11.62 17.06 12.76
C ARG A 60 11.22 16.35 11.47
N ARG A 61 12.12 15.52 10.90
CA ARG A 61 11.84 14.75 9.67
C ARG A 61 10.80 13.66 9.90
N LYS A 62 10.83 13.00 11.06
CA LYS A 62 9.84 11.98 11.44
C LYS A 62 8.43 12.54 11.46
N LYS A 63 8.22 13.72 12.06
CA LYS A 63 6.91 14.40 12.08
C LYS A 63 6.38 14.73 10.68
N LEU A 64 7.27 15.10 9.74
CA LEU A 64 6.87 15.38 8.36
C LEU A 64 6.48 14.10 7.60
N ILE A 65 7.13 12.98 7.91
CA ILE A 65 6.82 11.69 7.29
C ILE A 65 5.55 11.11 7.91
N GLU A 66 5.29 11.29 9.20
CA GLU A 66 4.12 10.73 9.90
C GLU A 66 2.82 11.53 9.71
N GLN A 67 2.89 12.81 9.29
CA GLN A 67 1.73 13.60 8.86
C GLN A 67 0.95 12.94 7.71
#